data_AF-A0A0D8HEQ8-F1
#
_entry.id   AF-A0A0D8HEQ8-F1
#
_cell.length_a   1.000
_cell.length_b   1.000
_cell.length_c   1.000
_cell.angle_alpha   90.00
_cell.angle_beta   90.00
_cell.angle_gamma   90.00
#
_symmetry.space_group_name_H-M   'P 1'
#
loop_
_entity.id
_entity.type
_entity.pdbx_description
1 polymer ?
#
loop_
_entity_poly.entity_id
_entity_poly.type
_entity_poly.pdbx_seq_one_letter_code
_entity_poly.pdbx_strand_id
1 'polypeptide(L)'
;MKPEQRKPYIISLIFLAATGSIIVAKSPNYRLEIGSVIVVTTFTSIIVGQIRARKYLSAPKKISKSDESQETIDLRPGERAIYHKRVTNPLLFVFSLALLGIYFYSGITPIELIGGLGWLYVIGGVSTITVHIDSKGLRVIAWPLKRPQRYVPMEDIAKAESIRIGRFHIYGMCWLPRRRAWAFFIRGREALEVHKQNGESLIVTITDSKVAAGLLNDLGSQRDPLLDN
;
A
#
# COMPACT_ATOMS: atom_id res chain seq x y z
N MET A 1 -31.35 -17.50 6.03
CA MET A 1 -30.13 -17.87 6.77
C MET A 1 -28.91 -17.26 6.08
N LYS A 2 -28.19 -16.33 6.73
CA LYS A 2 -26.94 -15.75 6.20
C LYS A 2 -25.81 -16.75 6.41
N PRO A 3 -24.99 -17.10 5.39
CA PRO A 3 -23.82 -17.92 5.61
C PRO A 3 -22.83 -17.15 6.50
N GLU A 4 -22.51 -17.75 7.65
CA GLU A 4 -21.42 -17.36 8.54
C GLU A 4 -20.17 -17.02 7.73
N GLN A 5 -19.72 -15.77 7.81
CA GLN A 5 -18.36 -15.38 7.46
C GLN A 5 -17.39 -16.11 8.41
N ARG A 6 -17.05 -17.36 8.11
CA ARG A 6 -16.00 -18.08 8.81
C ARG A 6 -14.69 -17.34 8.60
N LYS A 7 -14.20 -16.80 9.70
CA LYS A 7 -13.01 -15.97 9.85
C LYS A 7 -11.77 -16.72 9.33
N PRO A 8 -11.23 -16.39 8.14
CA PRO A 8 -10.13 -17.14 7.50
C PRO A 8 -8.79 -17.09 8.26
N TYR A 9 -8.71 -16.29 9.32
CA TYR A 9 -7.52 -16.11 10.15
C TYR A 9 -7.28 -17.27 11.12
N ILE A 10 -8.32 -18.00 11.54
CA ILE A 10 -8.16 -19.14 12.47
C ILE A 10 -7.42 -20.30 11.79
N ILE A 11 -7.69 -20.56 10.50
CA ILE A 11 -7.08 -21.67 9.75
C ILE A 11 -5.59 -21.38 9.46
N SER A 12 -5.23 -20.14 9.13
CA SER A 12 -3.82 -19.76 8.94
C SER A 12 -3.02 -19.80 10.24
N LEU A 13 -3.63 -19.45 11.38
CA LEU A 13 -2.96 -19.49 12.69
C LEU A 13 -2.68 -20.94 13.14
N ILE A 14 -3.60 -21.86 12.84
CA ILE A 14 -3.44 -23.30 13.11
C ILE A 14 -2.34 -23.91 12.21
N PHE A 15 -2.27 -23.51 10.93
CA PHE A 15 -1.22 -23.99 10.02
C PHE A 15 0.17 -23.51 10.45
N LEU A 16 0.30 -22.25 10.91
CA LEU A 16 1.53 -21.66 11.44
C LEU A 16 2.06 -22.44 12.67
N ALA A 17 1.17 -22.81 13.59
CA ALA A 17 1.53 -23.54 14.81
C ALA A 17 1.96 -25.00 14.52
N ALA A 18 1.32 -25.63 13.53
CA ALA A 18 1.60 -27.02 13.17
C ALA A 18 2.93 -27.18 12.42
N THR A 19 3.26 -26.28 11.49
CA THR A 19 4.51 -26.38 10.70
C THR A 19 5.74 -26.04 11.55
N GLY A 20 5.63 -25.09 12.48
CA GLY A 20 6.70 -24.77 13.43
C GLY A 20 7.02 -25.92 14.39
N SER A 21 6.01 -26.66 14.85
CA SER A 21 6.19 -27.77 15.80
C SER A 21 6.91 -28.98 15.21
N ILE A 22 6.71 -29.29 13.92
CA ILE A 22 7.29 -30.48 13.29
C ILE A 22 8.80 -30.31 13.01
N ILE A 23 9.24 -29.10 12.68
CA ILE A 23 10.65 -28.82 12.38
C ILE A 23 11.49 -28.76 13.66
N VAL A 24 10.92 -28.23 14.76
CA VAL A 24 11.59 -28.16 16.07
C VAL A 24 11.79 -29.55 16.71
N ALA A 25 10.93 -30.53 16.41
CA ALA A 25 10.97 -31.85 17.05
C ALA A 25 12.12 -32.77 16.59
N LYS A 26 12.88 -32.42 15.55
CA LYS A 26 13.82 -33.35 14.89
C LYS A 26 15.30 -32.95 14.88
N SER A 27 15.68 -31.82 15.49
CA SER A 27 17.02 -31.24 15.36
C SER A 27 17.79 -31.20 16.69
N PRO A 28 19.04 -31.73 16.75
CA PRO A 28 19.86 -31.74 17.96
C PRO A 28 20.42 -30.36 18.35
N ASN A 29 20.36 -29.35 17.47
CA ASN A 29 20.89 -28.00 17.69
C ASN A 29 19.76 -26.95 17.85
N TYR A 30 19.11 -26.98 19.01
CA TYR A 30 17.87 -26.24 19.30
C TYR A 30 17.99 -24.69 19.29
N ARG A 31 19.18 -24.11 19.50
CA ARG A 31 19.33 -22.63 19.65
C ARG A 31 19.40 -21.84 18.33
N LEU A 32 19.96 -22.42 17.26
CA LEU A 32 20.14 -21.73 15.97
C LEU A 32 18.96 -21.93 15.01
N GLU A 33 18.17 -22.99 15.18
CA GLU A 33 17.06 -23.28 14.26
C GLU A 33 15.72 -22.67 14.67
N ILE A 34 15.50 -22.34 15.95
CA ILE A 34 14.24 -21.72 16.38
C ILE A 34 14.10 -20.32 15.74
N GLY A 35 15.18 -19.54 15.68
CA GLY A 35 15.17 -18.20 15.05
C GLY A 35 14.87 -18.27 13.56
N SER A 36 15.57 -19.14 12.81
CA SER A 36 15.39 -19.28 11.36
C SER A 36 14.04 -19.90 10.99
N VAL A 37 13.55 -20.87 11.76
CA VAL A 37 12.22 -21.46 11.56
C VAL A 37 11.13 -20.44 11.80
N ILE A 38 11.21 -19.62 12.86
CA ILE A 38 10.24 -18.55 13.13
C ILE A 38 10.27 -17.52 12.00
N VAL A 39 11.45 -17.10 11.54
CA VAL A 39 11.57 -16.14 10.44
C VAL A 39 10.96 -16.71 9.16
N VAL A 40 11.31 -17.94 8.77
CA VAL A 40 10.82 -18.57 7.52
C VAL A 40 9.31 -18.85 7.58
N THR A 41 8.78 -19.35 8.71
CA THR A 41 7.33 -19.58 8.85
C THR A 41 6.54 -18.29 8.91
N THR A 42 7.07 -17.24 9.56
CA THR A 42 6.44 -15.92 9.56
C THR A 42 6.46 -15.31 8.16
N PHE A 43 7.59 -15.41 7.44
CA PHE A 43 7.76 -14.90 6.08
C PHE A 43 6.83 -15.60 5.09
N THR A 44 6.79 -16.93 5.12
CA THR A 44 5.88 -17.72 4.27
C THR A 44 4.42 -17.45 4.60
N SER A 45 4.07 -17.26 5.87
CA SER A 45 2.68 -16.99 6.27
C SER A 45 2.21 -15.58 5.94
N ILE A 46 3.10 -14.59 6.03
CA ILE A 46 2.85 -13.24 5.53
C ILE A 46 2.71 -13.28 4.01
N ILE A 47 3.60 -13.96 3.29
CA ILE A 47 3.53 -14.06 1.82
C ILE A 47 2.25 -14.78 1.39
N VAL A 48 1.92 -15.93 1.99
CA VAL A 48 0.71 -16.70 1.68
C VAL A 48 -0.54 -15.92 2.08
N GLY A 49 -0.51 -15.23 3.21
CA GLY A 49 -1.55 -14.31 3.65
C GLY A 49 -1.77 -13.16 2.67
N GLN A 50 -0.68 -12.55 2.18
CA GLN A 50 -0.68 -11.50 1.16
C GLN A 50 -1.20 -12.00 -0.19
N ILE A 51 -0.77 -13.20 -0.63
CA ILE A 51 -1.23 -13.82 -1.89
C ILE A 51 -2.72 -14.18 -1.82
N ARG A 52 -3.18 -14.80 -0.71
CA ARG A 52 -4.61 -15.09 -0.52
C ARG A 52 -5.41 -13.80 -0.40
N ALA A 53 -4.95 -12.83 0.37
CA ALA A 53 -5.64 -11.57 0.51
C ALA A 53 -5.70 -10.81 -0.83
N ARG A 54 -4.69 -10.86 -1.69
CA ARG A 54 -4.77 -10.35 -3.08
C ARG A 54 -5.92 -10.96 -3.89
N LYS A 55 -6.29 -12.23 -3.65
CA LYS A 55 -7.46 -12.87 -4.30
C LYS A 55 -8.79 -12.46 -3.66
N TYR A 56 -8.81 -12.19 -2.35
CA TYR A 56 -10.00 -11.88 -1.56
C TYR A 56 -10.26 -10.39 -1.31
N LEU A 57 -9.33 -9.52 -1.69
CA LEU A 57 -9.48 -8.08 -1.59
C LEU A 57 -10.62 -7.67 -2.51
N SER A 58 -11.82 -7.58 -1.93
CA SER A 58 -12.94 -6.86 -2.50
C SER A 58 -12.45 -5.45 -2.78
N ALA A 59 -12.63 -5.03 -4.02
CA ALA A 59 -12.31 -3.68 -4.45
C ALA A 59 -12.90 -2.66 -3.46
N PRO A 60 -12.21 -1.55 -3.17
CA PRO A 60 -12.81 -0.47 -2.40
C PRO A 60 -14.17 -0.14 -3.01
N LYS A 61 -15.21 -0.17 -2.19
CA LYS A 61 -16.57 0.11 -2.63
C LYS A 61 -16.57 1.54 -3.13
N LYS A 62 -16.77 1.72 -4.43
CA LYS A 62 -16.96 3.05 -5.04
C LYS A 62 -18.23 3.61 -4.42
N ILE A 63 -18.10 4.47 -3.42
CA ILE A 63 -19.23 5.26 -2.93
C ILE A 63 -19.30 6.45 -3.89
N SER A 64 -19.77 6.18 -5.12
CA SER A 64 -20.11 7.23 -6.08
C SER A 64 -21.58 7.52 -5.95
N LYS A 65 -21.90 8.67 -5.35
CA LYS A 65 -23.09 9.44 -5.66
C LYS A 65 -22.84 10.90 -5.27
N SER A 66 -22.20 11.63 -6.16
CA SER A 66 -22.33 13.09 -6.31
C SER A 66 -21.78 13.44 -7.69
N ASP A 67 -22.71 13.58 -8.64
CA ASP A 67 -22.65 14.22 -9.96
C ASP A 67 -21.46 13.97 -10.90
N GLU A 68 -21.78 13.76 -12.17
CA GLU A 68 -20.87 13.61 -13.31
C GLU A 68 -19.91 14.80 -13.55
N SER A 69 -19.94 15.84 -12.72
CA SER A 69 -18.87 16.83 -12.68
C SER A 69 -17.60 16.17 -12.14
N GLN A 70 -16.56 16.07 -12.97
CA GLN A 70 -15.23 15.70 -12.49
C GLN A 70 -14.90 16.55 -11.26
N GLU A 71 -14.29 15.95 -10.24
CA GLU A 71 -13.77 16.74 -9.12
C GLU A 71 -12.84 17.79 -9.74
N THR A 72 -13.04 19.06 -9.40
CA THR A 72 -12.32 20.23 -9.90
C THR A 72 -12.09 21.18 -8.73
N ILE A 73 -10.98 21.90 -8.75
CA ILE A 73 -10.65 22.96 -7.79
C ILE A 73 -10.90 24.35 -8.41
N ASP A 74 -11.32 24.41 -9.68
CA ASP A 74 -11.51 25.64 -10.44
C ASP A 74 -10.20 26.45 -10.55
N LEU A 75 -9.12 25.78 -10.96
CA LEU A 75 -7.87 26.48 -11.28
C LEU A 75 -8.06 27.40 -12.49
N ARG A 76 -7.66 28.66 -12.35
CA ARG A 76 -7.69 29.60 -13.47
C ARG A 76 -6.70 29.18 -14.57
N PRO A 77 -6.95 29.51 -15.85
CA PRO A 77 -5.99 29.26 -16.91
C PRO A 77 -4.62 29.89 -16.59
N GLY A 78 -3.57 29.06 -16.60
CA GLY A 78 -2.21 29.49 -16.29
C GLY A 78 -1.87 29.53 -14.79
N GLU A 79 -2.83 29.26 -13.90
CA GLU A 79 -2.60 29.12 -12.47
C GLU A 79 -1.84 27.83 -12.16
N ARG A 80 -0.82 27.93 -11.31
CA ARG A 80 0.01 26.80 -10.91
C ARG A 80 -0.27 26.45 -9.46
N ALA A 81 -0.76 25.25 -9.21
CA ALA A 81 -0.91 24.70 -7.88
C ALA A 81 -0.02 23.46 -7.71
N ILE A 82 0.51 23.30 -6.50
CA ILE A 82 1.30 22.13 -6.10
C ILE A 82 0.61 21.53 -4.89
N TYR A 83 0.31 20.24 -4.95
CA TYR A 83 -0.19 19.50 -3.80
C TYR A 83 0.90 18.58 -3.26
N HIS A 84 1.11 18.66 -1.95
CA HIS A 84 2.08 17.84 -1.24
C HIS A 84 1.48 17.34 0.06
N LYS A 85 1.37 16.02 0.22
CA LYS A 85 0.83 15.39 1.42
C LYS A 85 1.67 14.21 1.86
N ARG A 86 2.06 14.22 3.14
CA ARG A 86 2.69 13.07 3.80
C ARG A 86 1.65 12.27 4.57
N VAL A 87 1.64 10.97 4.38
CA VAL A 87 0.77 10.02 5.08
C VAL A 87 1.65 9.03 5.82
N THR A 88 1.49 8.95 7.13
CA THR A 88 2.23 8.04 8.00
C THR A 88 1.28 7.08 8.71
N ASN A 89 1.78 5.88 8.99
CA ASN A 89 1.11 4.93 9.87
C ASN A 89 2.04 4.55 11.04
N PRO A 90 1.86 5.18 12.22
CA PRO A 90 2.72 4.92 13.38
C PRO A 90 2.55 3.50 13.92
N LEU A 91 1.38 2.86 13.73
CA LEU A 91 1.19 1.48 14.16
C LEU A 91 2.07 0.53 13.36
N LEU A 92 2.20 0.71 12.04
CA LEU A 92 3.14 -0.09 11.24
C LEU A 92 4.57 0.09 11.74
N PHE A 93 4.95 1.30 12.11
CA PHE A 93 6.27 1.58 12.67
C PHE A 93 6.48 0.86 14.02
N VAL A 94 5.51 0.92 14.93
CA VAL A 94 5.57 0.21 16.22
C VAL A 94 5.61 -1.31 16.04
N PHE A 95 4.79 -1.86 15.15
CA PHE A 95 4.82 -3.29 14.81
C PHE A 95 6.17 -3.71 14.23
N SER A 96 6.77 -2.86 13.39
CA SER A 96 8.11 -3.10 12.84
C SER A 96 9.15 -3.18 13.94
N LEU A 97 9.10 -2.26 14.89
CA LEU A 97 10.02 -2.20 16.01
C LEU A 97 9.84 -3.40 16.96
N ALA A 98 8.59 -3.82 17.20
CA ALA A 98 8.29 -4.99 18.01
C ALA A 98 8.81 -6.29 17.36
N LEU A 99 8.61 -6.48 16.06
CA LEU A 99 9.18 -7.61 15.32
C LEU A 99 10.70 -7.60 15.35
N LEU A 100 11.32 -6.42 15.23
CA LEU A 100 12.76 -6.26 15.37
C LEU A 100 13.23 -6.64 16.78
N GLY A 101 12.50 -6.24 17.83
CA GLY A 101 12.82 -6.63 19.21
C GLY A 101 12.75 -8.13 19.45
N ILE A 102 11.70 -8.80 18.93
CA ILE A 102 11.57 -10.26 18.95
C ILE A 102 12.73 -10.92 18.21
N TYR A 103 13.10 -10.36 17.05
CA TYR A 103 14.24 -10.81 16.26
C TYR A 103 15.54 -10.73 17.05
N PHE A 104 15.88 -9.57 17.64
CA PHE A 104 17.08 -9.42 18.47
C PHE A 104 17.12 -10.37 19.68
N TYR A 105 15.95 -10.62 20.30
CA TYR A 105 15.84 -11.50 21.46
C TYR A 105 16.17 -12.97 21.15
N SER A 106 16.04 -13.43 19.90
CA SER A 106 16.26 -14.84 19.55
C SER A 106 17.73 -15.29 19.51
N GLY A 107 18.69 -14.39 19.77
CA GLY A 107 20.11 -14.75 19.91
C GLY A 107 20.84 -14.93 18.57
N ILE A 108 21.09 -13.81 17.91
CA ILE A 108 21.44 -13.70 16.48
C ILE A 108 22.96 -13.71 16.18
N THR A 109 23.32 -14.21 14.99
CA THR A 109 24.66 -14.10 14.36
C THR A 109 24.82 -12.80 13.53
N PRO A 110 26.05 -12.30 13.24
CA PRO A 110 26.26 -11.03 12.54
C PRO A 110 25.61 -10.90 11.14
N ILE A 111 25.43 -12.02 10.42
CA ILE A 111 24.81 -12.05 9.07
C ILE A 111 23.30 -11.81 9.14
N GLU A 112 22.64 -12.33 10.17
CA GLU A 112 21.23 -12.14 10.45
C GLU A 112 20.92 -10.69 10.85
N LEU A 113 21.87 -9.97 11.46
CA LEU A 113 21.73 -8.53 11.74
C LEU A 113 21.43 -7.71 10.48
N ILE A 114 22.10 -8.03 9.37
CA ILE A 114 21.91 -7.39 8.05
C ILE A 114 20.49 -7.67 7.53
N GLY A 115 20.01 -8.91 7.69
CA GLY A 115 18.64 -9.30 7.34
C GLY A 115 17.59 -8.54 8.14
N GLY A 116 17.79 -8.37 9.45
CA GLY A 116 16.88 -7.62 10.34
C GLY A 116 16.84 -6.13 10.02
N LEU A 117 17.99 -5.52 9.74
CA LEU A 117 18.09 -4.13 9.29
C LEU A 117 17.43 -3.93 7.92
N GLY A 118 17.63 -4.87 6.99
CA GLY A 118 16.92 -4.89 5.71
C GLY A 118 15.40 -4.99 5.89
N TRP A 119 14.95 -5.79 6.86
CA TRP A 119 13.53 -5.91 7.21
C TRP A 119 12.97 -4.59 7.76
N LEU A 120 13.67 -3.97 8.71
CA LEU A 120 13.27 -2.68 9.28
C LEU A 120 13.22 -1.59 8.20
N TYR A 121 14.16 -1.61 7.26
CA TYR A 121 14.20 -0.72 6.12
C TYR A 121 12.98 -0.91 5.20
N VAL A 122 12.60 -2.17 4.94
CA VAL A 122 11.45 -2.49 4.07
C VAL A 122 10.12 -2.13 4.74
N ILE A 123 9.84 -2.52 5.98
CA ILE A 123 8.56 -2.15 6.61
C ILE A 123 8.53 -0.66 6.98
N GLY A 124 9.62 -0.18 7.58
CA GLY A 124 9.73 1.21 8.04
C GLY A 124 9.60 2.16 6.86
N GLY A 125 10.14 1.79 5.70
CA GLY A 125 9.97 2.55 4.47
C GLY A 125 8.54 2.58 3.95
N VAL A 126 7.81 1.48 4.11
CA VAL A 126 6.41 1.38 3.71
C VAL A 126 5.46 2.01 4.76
N SER A 127 5.96 2.50 5.90
CA SER A 127 5.13 3.18 6.91
C SER A 127 4.73 4.61 6.51
N THR A 128 5.50 5.21 5.59
CA THR A 128 5.36 6.63 5.23
C THR A 128 5.43 6.81 3.72
N ILE A 129 4.38 7.40 3.16
CA ILE A 129 4.36 7.84 1.78
C ILE A 129 4.19 9.35 1.71
N THR A 130 4.77 9.94 0.69
CA THR A 130 4.58 11.33 0.33
C THR A 130 4.02 11.36 -1.08
N VAL A 131 2.88 12.02 -1.23
CA VAL A 131 2.22 12.24 -2.52
C VAL A 131 2.51 13.67 -2.94
N HIS A 132 3.01 13.82 -4.16
CA HIS A 132 3.29 15.10 -4.77
C HIS A 132 2.58 15.16 -6.11
N ILE A 133 1.76 16.19 -6.31
CA ILE A 133 1.08 16.47 -7.58
C ILE A 133 1.54 17.84 -8.03
N ASP A 134 2.01 17.90 -9.27
CA ASP A 134 2.37 19.13 -9.98
C ASP A 134 1.97 19.03 -11.45
N SER A 135 2.30 20.05 -12.24
CA SER A 135 2.06 20.08 -13.69
C SER A 135 2.76 18.96 -14.47
N LYS A 136 3.77 18.30 -13.89
CA LYS A 136 4.42 17.14 -14.52
C LYS A 136 3.62 15.87 -14.30
N GLY A 137 2.89 15.76 -13.19
CA GLY A 137 2.00 14.64 -12.89
C GLY A 137 2.00 14.27 -11.42
N LEU A 138 1.73 12.98 -11.16
CA LEU A 138 1.65 12.40 -9.83
C LEU A 138 2.93 11.64 -9.48
N ARG A 139 3.59 12.02 -8.37
CA ARG A 139 4.71 11.28 -7.77
C ARG A 139 4.32 10.71 -6.42
N VAL A 140 4.54 9.40 -6.24
CA VAL A 140 4.42 8.70 -4.97
C VAL A 140 5.83 8.35 -4.49
N ILE A 141 6.24 8.95 -3.38
CA ILE A 141 7.57 8.79 -2.79
C ILE A 141 7.40 8.02 -1.48
N ALA A 142 7.98 6.82 -1.39
CA ALA A 142 8.06 6.11 -0.12
C ALA A 142 9.33 6.54 0.62
N TRP A 143 9.23 6.74 1.93
CA TRP A 143 10.42 6.88 2.78
C TRP A 143 11.13 5.51 2.87
N PRO A 144 12.42 5.40 3.23
CA PRO A 144 13.48 6.43 3.26
C PRO A 144 14.11 6.74 1.91
N LEU A 145 13.73 6.07 0.81
CA LEU A 145 14.51 6.08 -0.43
C LEU A 145 14.61 7.46 -1.12
N LYS A 146 13.84 8.49 -0.69
CA LYS A 146 13.76 9.85 -1.31
C LYS A 146 13.56 9.85 -2.83
N ARG A 147 13.33 8.69 -3.45
CA ARG A 147 13.09 8.48 -4.88
C ARG A 147 11.61 8.15 -5.09
N PRO A 148 11.00 8.64 -6.17
CA PRO A 148 9.63 8.29 -6.50
C PRO A 148 9.56 6.78 -6.74
N GLN A 149 8.76 6.08 -5.93
CA GLN A 149 8.45 4.67 -6.16
C GLN A 149 7.53 4.49 -7.35
N ARG A 150 6.65 5.47 -7.58
CA ARG A 150 5.81 5.56 -8.77
C ARG A 150 5.70 6.99 -9.24
N TYR A 151 5.78 7.14 -10.55
CA TYR A 151 5.48 8.36 -11.26
C TYR A 151 4.44 8.05 -12.32
N VAL A 152 3.42 8.90 -12.40
CA VAL A 152 2.45 8.90 -13.50
C VAL A 152 2.55 10.29 -14.12
N PRO A 153 3.11 10.41 -15.33
CA PRO A 153 3.18 11.70 -16.01
C PRO A 153 1.77 12.18 -16.36
N MET A 154 1.56 13.49 -16.41
CA MET A 154 0.23 14.06 -16.65
C MET A 154 -0.38 13.58 -17.98
N GLU A 155 0.44 13.34 -19.00
CA GLU A 155 0.00 12.79 -20.30
C GLU A 155 -0.56 11.39 -20.22
N ASP A 156 -0.17 10.59 -19.22
CA ASP A 156 -0.72 9.26 -19.03
C ASP A 156 -2.02 9.29 -18.22
N ILE A 157 -2.39 10.41 -17.62
CA ILE A 157 -3.55 10.52 -16.73
C ILE A 157 -4.80 10.77 -17.59
N ALA A 158 -5.75 9.84 -17.50
CA ALA A 158 -7.05 9.97 -18.16
C ALA A 158 -8.08 10.64 -17.24
N LYS A 159 -8.06 10.29 -15.94
CA LYS A 159 -8.99 10.84 -14.94
C LYS A 159 -8.47 10.57 -13.53
N ALA A 160 -8.73 11.46 -12.59
CA ALA A 160 -8.55 11.23 -11.17
C ALA A 160 -9.89 11.26 -10.42
N GLU A 161 -10.05 10.35 -9.45
CA GLU A 161 -11.26 10.26 -8.62
C GLU A 161 -10.91 10.00 -7.16
N SER A 162 -11.66 10.63 -6.25
CA SER A 162 -11.67 10.28 -4.84
C SER A 162 -12.51 9.02 -4.59
N ILE A 163 -11.88 8.03 -3.96
CA ILE A 163 -12.55 6.80 -3.51
C ILE A 163 -12.43 6.62 -2.01
N ARG A 164 -13.44 5.99 -1.40
CA ARG A 164 -13.39 5.55 -0.01
C ARG A 164 -12.92 4.11 0.08
N ILE A 165 -11.99 3.88 0.98
CA ILE A 165 -11.45 2.55 1.23
C ILE A 165 -11.90 2.12 2.63
N GLY A 166 -12.54 0.96 2.70
CA GLY A 166 -12.89 0.33 3.97
C GLY A 166 -11.65 -0.04 4.80
N ARG A 167 -11.86 -0.64 5.97
CA ARG A 167 -10.74 -1.21 6.74
C ARG A 167 -10.10 -2.33 5.92
N PHE A 168 -8.95 -2.04 5.33
CA PHE A 168 -8.15 -3.02 4.61
C PHE A 168 -7.39 -3.89 5.61
N HIS A 169 -7.24 -5.16 5.26
CA HIS A 169 -6.43 -6.12 5.99
C HIS A 169 -4.96 -6.11 5.52
N ILE A 170 -4.66 -5.39 4.43
CA ILE A 170 -3.32 -5.25 3.88
C ILE A 170 -2.93 -3.78 3.88
N TYR A 171 -1.77 -3.51 4.47
CA TYR A 171 -1.09 -2.22 4.38
C TYR A 171 0.18 -2.37 3.53
N GLY A 172 0.53 -1.32 2.81
CA GLY A 172 1.70 -1.24 1.93
C GLY A 172 1.37 -1.19 0.44
N MET A 173 2.36 -1.53 -0.38
CA MET A 173 2.24 -1.54 -1.84
C MET A 173 1.77 -2.92 -2.34
N CYS A 174 0.70 -2.97 -3.13
CA CYS A 174 0.22 -4.20 -3.75
C CYS A 174 -0.33 -3.99 -5.16
N TRP A 175 -0.25 -5.03 -5.99
CA TRP A 175 -0.92 -5.10 -7.29
C TRP A 175 -2.29 -5.74 -7.16
N LEU A 176 -3.31 -5.11 -7.75
CA LEU A 176 -4.71 -5.53 -7.80
C LEU A 176 -5.03 -5.98 -9.24
N PRO A 177 -4.85 -7.27 -9.58
CA PRO A 177 -4.96 -7.75 -10.95
C PRO A 177 -6.35 -7.53 -11.56
N ARG A 178 -7.43 -7.64 -10.76
CA ARG A 178 -8.80 -7.40 -11.21
C ARG A 178 -9.09 -5.97 -11.68
N ARG A 179 -8.33 -4.99 -11.21
CA ARG A 179 -8.45 -3.57 -11.61
C ARG A 179 -7.29 -3.10 -12.48
N ARG A 180 -6.34 -4.01 -12.80
CA ARG A 180 -5.04 -3.65 -13.39
C ARG A 180 -4.42 -2.45 -12.65
N ALA A 181 -4.46 -2.50 -11.32
CA ALA A 181 -4.15 -1.34 -10.48
C ALA A 181 -2.99 -1.58 -9.53
N TRP A 182 -2.09 -0.60 -9.40
CA TRP A 182 -1.17 -0.52 -8.27
C TRP A 182 -1.86 0.21 -7.12
N ALA A 183 -1.72 -0.29 -5.90
CA ALA A 183 -2.28 0.36 -4.72
C ALA A 183 -1.25 0.56 -3.61
N PHE A 184 -1.30 1.71 -2.97
CA PHE A 184 -0.52 2.09 -1.80
C PHE A 184 -1.48 2.32 -0.62
N PHE A 185 -1.60 1.33 0.25
CA PHE A 185 -2.50 1.37 1.41
C PHE A 185 -1.72 1.65 2.70
N ILE A 186 -1.67 2.90 3.12
CA ILE A 186 -1.01 3.28 4.38
C ILE A 186 -2.01 3.43 5.51
N ARG A 187 -3.21 3.93 5.20
CA ARG A 187 -4.29 4.13 6.16
C ARG A 187 -5.64 3.87 5.51
N GLY A 188 -6.56 3.24 6.23
CA GLY A 188 -7.94 3.07 5.77
C GLY A 188 -8.75 4.35 6.00
N ARG A 189 -9.31 4.93 4.91
CA ARG A 189 -10.45 5.87 4.90
C ARG A 189 -10.73 6.37 3.49
N GLU A 190 -9.76 7.05 2.90
CA GLU A 190 -9.87 7.78 1.63
C GLU A 190 -8.62 7.52 0.78
N ALA A 191 -8.80 7.51 -0.53
CA ALA A 191 -7.73 7.41 -1.51
C ALA A 191 -8.06 8.15 -2.78
N LEU A 192 -6.99 8.51 -3.46
CA LEU A 192 -6.98 8.95 -4.84
C LEU A 192 -6.83 7.72 -5.75
N GLU A 193 -7.77 7.52 -6.67
CA GLU A 193 -7.66 6.57 -7.79
C GLU A 193 -7.37 7.38 -9.06
N VAL A 194 -6.18 7.18 -9.63
CA VAL A 194 -5.79 7.78 -10.91
C VAL A 194 -5.91 6.72 -11.99
N HIS A 195 -6.78 6.96 -12.96
CA HIS A 195 -6.93 6.17 -14.15
C HIS A 195 -5.93 6.63 -15.20
N LYS A 196 -5.18 5.68 -15.75
CA LYS A 196 -4.26 5.94 -16.84
C LYS A 196 -4.92 5.70 -18.19
N GLN A 197 -4.41 6.36 -19.23
CA GLN A 197 -4.86 6.16 -20.61
C GLN A 197 -4.71 4.70 -21.09
N ASN A 198 -3.69 3.99 -20.59
CA ASN A 198 -3.45 2.57 -20.92
C ASN A 198 -4.41 1.57 -20.23
N GLY A 199 -5.41 2.06 -19.49
CA GLY A 199 -6.40 1.26 -18.78
C GLY A 199 -5.92 0.70 -17.44
N GLU A 200 -4.69 1.01 -17.01
CA GLU A 200 -4.23 0.75 -15.65
C GLU A 200 -4.72 1.83 -14.69
N SER A 201 -4.67 1.55 -13.39
CA SER A 201 -4.92 2.58 -12.38
C SER A 201 -3.89 2.58 -11.25
N LEU A 202 -3.79 3.71 -10.57
CA LEU A 202 -2.96 3.88 -9.38
C LEU A 202 -3.84 4.39 -8.24
N ILE A 203 -3.95 3.59 -7.18
CA ILE A 203 -4.71 3.90 -5.98
C ILE A 203 -3.74 4.29 -4.86
N VAL A 204 -3.92 5.44 -4.24
CA VAL A 204 -3.04 5.92 -3.17
C VAL A 204 -3.87 6.44 -2.02
N THR A 205 -3.67 5.88 -0.82
CA THR A 205 -4.34 6.39 0.38
C THR A 205 -3.81 7.76 0.76
N ILE A 206 -4.67 8.76 0.70
CA ILE A 206 -4.38 10.12 1.12
C ILE A 206 -5.57 10.67 1.90
N THR A 207 -5.29 11.66 2.74
CA THR A 207 -6.34 12.54 3.25
C THR A 207 -6.65 13.57 2.17
N ASP A 208 -7.90 14.05 2.10
CA ASP A 208 -8.31 15.09 1.15
C ASP A 208 -8.25 14.62 -0.32
N SER A 209 -8.65 13.36 -0.58
CA SER A 209 -8.57 12.76 -1.92
C SER A 209 -9.35 13.53 -2.98
N LYS A 210 -10.44 14.21 -2.59
CA LYS A 210 -11.23 15.08 -3.48
C LYS A 210 -10.42 16.25 -4.02
N VAL A 211 -9.62 16.89 -3.15
CA VAL A 211 -8.77 18.03 -3.53
C VAL A 211 -7.67 17.54 -4.46
N ALA A 212 -7.01 16.43 -4.12
CA ALA A 212 -5.96 15.89 -4.97
C ALA A 212 -6.47 15.45 -6.36
N ALA A 213 -7.67 14.85 -6.42
CA ALA A 213 -8.31 14.49 -7.68
C ALA A 213 -8.71 15.72 -8.48
N GLY A 214 -9.30 16.73 -7.82
CA GLY A 214 -9.65 18.01 -8.41
C GLY A 214 -8.48 18.71 -9.07
N LEU A 215 -7.36 18.76 -8.34
CA LEU A 215 -6.14 19.34 -8.87
C LEU A 215 -5.62 18.62 -10.11
N LEU A 216 -5.66 17.28 -10.11
CA LEU A 216 -5.17 16.49 -11.25
C LEU A 216 -6.02 16.66 -12.49
N ASN A 217 -7.34 16.69 -12.33
CA ASN A 217 -8.25 16.88 -13.46
C ASN A 217 -8.05 18.28 -14.06
N ASP A 218 -7.99 19.32 -13.22
CA ASP A 218 -7.78 20.71 -13.70
C ASP A 218 -6.43 20.88 -14.42
N LEU A 219 -5.35 20.36 -13.85
CA LEU A 219 -4.03 20.42 -14.49
C LEU A 219 -3.98 19.60 -15.79
N GLY A 220 -4.75 18.51 -15.88
CA GLY A 220 -4.93 17.73 -17.11
C GLY A 220 -5.66 18.54 -18.18
N SER A 221 -6.81 19.13 -17.84
CA SER A 221 -7.61 19.96 -18.73
C SER A 221 -6.86 21.18 -19.27
N GLN A 222 -6.07 21.86 -18.43
CA GLN A 222 -5.25 23.00 -18.88
C GLN A 222 -4.12 22.59 -19.83
N ARG A 223 -3.66 21.34 -19.78
CA ARG A 223 -2.62 20.82 -20.67
C ARG A 223 -3.17 20.43 -22.03
N ASP A 224 -4.47 20.14 -22.14
CA ASP A 224 -5.13 19.71 -23.36
C ASP A 224 -6.10 20.79 -23.90
N PRO A 225 -5.61 21.99 -24.29
CA PRO A 225 -6.44 23.07 -24.83
C PRO A 225 -7.02 22.76 -26.22
N LEU A 226 -6.85 21.54 -26.73
CA LEU A 226 -7.23 21.12 -28.09
C LEU A 226 -8.54 20.33 -28.17
N LEU A 227 -9.25 20.11 -27.05
CA LEU A 227 -10.56 19.45 -27.03
C LEU A 227 -11.75 20.43 -27.05
N ASP A 228 -11.49 21.74 -27.10
CA ASP A 228 -12.51 22.81 -27.23
C ASP A 228 -12.48 23.45 -28.64
N ASN A 229 -12.43 22.65 -29.71
CA ASN A 229 -12.65 23.12 -31.09
C ASN A 229 -13.45 22.09 -31.91
#